data_AF-A0A1I7CF35-F1
#
_entry.id   AF-A0A1I7CF35-F1
#
_cell.length_a   1.000
_cell.length_b   1.000
_cell.length_c   1.000
_cell.angle_alpha   90.00
_cell.angle_beta   90.00
_cell.angle_gamma   90.00
#
_symmetry.space_group_name_H-M   'P 1'
#
loop_
_entity.id
_entity.type
_entity.pdbx_description
1 polymer ?
#
loop_
_entity_poly.entity_id
_entity_poly.type
_entity_poly.pdbx_seq_one_letter_code
_entity_poly.pdbx_strand_id
1 'polypeptide(L)'
;MKIKLLPLIALALIIFSCKDVEEPSPNSQIEGVFLSSYEGNNAWINKKFNFVDLMKFNSNGTVTGESYTTELNSDEILGYRGYFSGSYSIKEGKVIVSYGELFHLGIEDVNYLPKEDLVLSEPTDFTSEYGIEEDYSELVTICSIYSICNGTSSYVRVE
;
A
#
# COMPACT_ATOMS: atom_id res chain seq x y z
N MET A 1 32.70 32.28 51.39
CA MET A 1 31.86 31.23 50.75
C MET A 1 31.65 31.60 49.29
N LYS A 2 32.19 30.82 48.34
CA LYS A 2 31.86 30.94 46.91
C LYS A 2 31.65 29.53 46.38
N ILE A 3 30.45 29.01 46.61
CA ILE A 3 30.05 27.70 46.11
C ILE A 3 29.93 27.83 44.59
N LYS A 4 30.74 27.05 43.88
CA LYS A 4 30.80 27.01 42.42
C LYS A 4 29.45 26.47 41.90
N LEU A 5 28.58 27.37 41.45
CA LEU A 5 27.26 27.11 40.85
C LEU A 5 27.33 26.57 39.40
N LEU A 6 28.54 26.46 38.83
CA LEU A 6 28.76 26.03 37.45
C LEU A 6 28.35 24.58 37.11
N PRO A 7 28.48 23.55 37.98
CA PRO A 7 28.14 22.17 37.57
C PRO A 7 26.64 21.91 37.49
N LEU A 8 25.80 22.73 38.16
CA LEU A 8 24.34 22.61 38.12
C LEU A 8 23.74 23.14 36.80
N ILE A 9 24.37 24.13 36.17
CA ILE A 9 23.92 24.68 34.88
C ILE A 9 24.26 23.71 33.73
N ALA A 10 25.40 23.02 33.81
CA ALA A 10 25.79 22.00 32.84
C ALA A 10 24.87 20.77 32.87
N LEU A 11 24.41 20.36 34.07
CA LEU A 11 23.48 19.25 34.21
C LEU A 11 22.09 19.59 33.65
N ALA A 12 21.63 20.84 33.83
CA ALA A 12 20.34 21.31 33.29
C ALA A 12 20.30 21.34 31.75
N LEU A 13 21.42 21.65 31.08
CA LEU A 13 21.49 21.67 29.61
C LEU A 13 21.43 20.27 28.99
N ILE A 14 21.83 19.23 29.71
CA ILE A 14 21.77 17.84 29.21
C ILE A 14 20.32 17.32 29.22
N ILE A 15 19.51 17.72 30.21
CA ILE A 15 18.11 17.27 30.34
C ILE A 15 17.17 17.95 29.34
N PHE A 16 17.49 19.17 28.90
CA PHE A 16 16.72 19.90 27.88
C PHE A 16 17.24 19.72 26.45
N SER A 17 18.29 18.90 26.24
CA SER A 17 18.81 18.59 24.90
C SER A 17 18.24 17.31 24.29
N CYS A 18 17.32 16.61 24.97
CA CYS A 18 16.39 15.74 24.28
C CYS A 18 15.42 16.64 23.52
N LYS A 19 15.85 17.11 22.35
CA LYS A 19 14.89 17.51 21.31
C LYS A 19 13.95 16.34 21.16
N ASP A 20 12.66 16.61 21.32
CA ASP A 20 11.61 15.75 20.81
C ASP A 20 11.99 15.41 19.36
N VAL A 21 12.59 14.23 19.17
CA VAL A 21 12.62 13.61 17.86
C VAL A 21 11.16 13.25 17.69
N GLU A 22 10.39 14.11 17.01
CA GLU A 22 9.01 13.80 16.62
C GLU A 22 9.06 12.40 16.02
N GLU A 23 8.47 11.43 16.73
CA GLU A 23 8.28 10.11 16.15
C GLU A 23 7.51 10.34 14.84
N PRO A 24 8.03 9.84 13.70
CA PRO A 24 7.37 10.05 12.43
C PRO A 24 5.93 9.56 12.56
N SER A 25 4.98 10.41 12.20
CA SER A 25 3.56 10.03 12.25
C SER A 25 3.36 8.69 11.53
N PRO A 26 2.46 7.80 12.01
CA PRO A 26 2.23 6.53 11.32
C PRO A 26 1.99 6.69 9.81
N ASN A 27 1.30 7.78 9.42
CA ASN A 27 1.04 8.10 8.01
C ASN A 27 2.31 8.41 7.21
N SER A 28 3.33 9.01 7.83
CA SER A 28 4.61 9.25 7.17
C SER A 28 5.46 7.99 7.02
N GLN A 29 5.26 6.99 7.89
CA GLN A 29 6.01 5.73 7.83
C GLN A 29 5.55 4.84 6.67
N ILE A 30 4.27 4.91 6.29
CA ILE A 30 3.70 4.12 5.19
C ILE A 30 3.90 4.74 3.79
N GLU A 31 4.40 5.98 3.68
CA GLU A 31 4.58 6.63 2.37
C GLU A 31 5.51 5.84 1.44
N GLY A 32 5.12 5.55 0.22
CA GLY A 32 5.97 4.78 -0.70
C GLY A 32 5.18 3.89 -1.63
N VAL A 33 5.91 3.03 -2.35
CA VAL A 33 5.33 2.08 -3.29
C VAL A 33 5.41 0.69 -2.70
N PHE A 34 4.31 -0.05 -2.79
CA PHE A 34 4.15 -1.42 -2.32
C PHE A 34 3.75 -2.29 -3.51
N LEU A 35 4.41 -3.43 -3.65
CA LEU A 35 4.28 -4.34 -4.78
C LEU A 35 3.87 -5.73 -4.30
N SER A 36 2.85 -6.30 -4.95
CA SER A 36 2.50 -7.71 -4.87
C SER A 36 2.59 -8.29 -6.28
N SER A 37 3.07 -9.52 -6.41
CA SER A 37 3.02 -10.23 -7.69
C SER A 37 2.79 -11.72 -7.51
N TYR A 38 2.14 -12.33 -8.50
CA TYR A 38 1.92 -13.76 -8.54
C TYR A 38 1.80 -14.27 -9.98
N GLU A 39 2.12 -15.54 -10.19
CA GLU A 39 1.93 -16.18 -11.49
C GLU A 39 0.53 -16.75 -11.61
N GLY A 40 -0.14 -16.51 -12.73
CA GLY A 40 -1.51 -16.96 -12.91
C GLY A 40 -2.00 -16.95 -14.34
N ASN A 41 -3.24 -17.37 -14.48
CA ASN A 41 -4.01 -17.29 -15.71
C ASN A 41 -5.50 -17.33 -15.36
N ASN A 42 -6.21 -16.27 -15.70
CA ASN A 42 -7.63 -16.09 -15.47
C ASN A 42 -8.47 -16.36 -16.74
N ALA A 43 -7.83 -16.77 -17.84
CA ALA A 43 -8.50 -17.03 -19.11
C ALA A 43 -8.37 -18.47 -19.60
N TRP A 44 -9.20 -18.89 -20.55
CA TRP A 44 -9.24 -20.24 -21.13
C TRP A 44 -8.14 -20.49 -22.18
N ILE A 45 -6.95 -19.96 -21.92
CA ILE A 45 -5.74 -20.20 -22.72
C ILE A 45 -4.75 -21.04 -21.91
N ASN A 46 -3.89 -21.81 -22.57
CA ASN A 46 -2.86 -22.59 -21.89
C ASN A 46 -1.55 -21.78 -21.78
N LYS A 47 -1.60 -20.64 -21.09
CA LYS A 47 -0.45 -19.75 -20.90
C LYS A 47 -0.55 -19.07 -19.54
N LYS A 48 0.58 -19.01 -18.82
CA LYS A 48 0.72 -18.27 -17.57
C LYS A 48 1.31 -16.88 -17.83
N PHE A 49 0.96 -15.95 -16.95
CA PHE A 49 1.44 -14.58 -16.92
C PHE A 49 1.96 -14.25 -15.53
N ASN A 50 2.70 -13.16 -15.45
CA ASN A 50 3.00 -12.53 -14.18
C ASN A 50 2.01 -11.37 -13.96
N PHE A 51 1.32 -11.45 -12.85
CA PHE A 51 0.30 -10.50 -12.41
C PHE A 51 0.90 -9.60 -11.35
N VAL A 52 0.95 -8.30 -11.61
CA VAL A 52 1.59 -7.32 -10.72
C VAL A 52 0.54 -6.34 -10.22
N ASP A 53 0.58 -6.05 -8.93
CA ASP A 53 -0.27 -5.09 -8.24
C ASP A 53 0.64 -4.09 -7.50
N LEU A 54 0.44 -2.80 -7.78
CA LEU A 54 1.16 -1.69 -7.15
C LEU A 54 0.19 -0.84 -6.34
N MET A 55 0.62 -0.40 -5.16
CA MET A 55 -0.02 0.65 -4.38
C MET A 55 0.99 1.73 -4.06
N LYS A 56 0.60 2.99 -4.23
CA LYS A 56 1.42 4.15 -3.89
C LYS A 56 0.71 5.02 -2.86
N PHE A 57 1.28 5.08 -1.66
CA PHE A 57 0.83 5.93 -0.57
C PHE A 57 1.57 7.26 -0.60
N ASN A 58 0.82 8.37 -0.63
CA ASN A 58 1.37 9.72 -0.76
C ASN A 58 1.19 10.50 0.55
N SER A 59 2.12 11.42 0.84
CA SER A 59 2.16 12.21 2.10
C SER A 59 0.91 13.05 2.39
N ASN A 60 0.11 13.35 1.37
CA ASN A 60 -1.16 14.08 1.49
C ASN A 60 -2.35 13.19 1.92
N GLY A 61 -2.11 11.91 2.24
CA GLY A 61 -3.15 10.96 2.62
C GLY A 61 -3.90 10.31 1.44
N THR A 62 -3.42 10.50 0.20
CA THR A 62 -4.00 9.84 -0.98
C THR A 62 -3.26 8.57 -1.35
N VAL A 63 -3.99 7.59 -1.89
CA VAL A 63 -3.43 6.34 -2.41
C VAL A 63 -3.90 6.12 -3.84
N THR A 64 -3.01 5.60 -4.66
CA THR A 64 -3.32 5.13 -6.01
C THR A 64 -2.85 3.70 -6.15
N GLY A 65 -3.52 2.88 -6.95
CA GLY A 65 -3.02 1.57 -7.29
C GLY A 65 -3.25 1.21 -8.74
N GLU A 66 -2.41 0.31 -9.23
CA GLU A 66 -2.43 -0.21 -10.59
C GLU A 66 -2.18 -1.72 -10.57
N SER A 67 -3.03 -2.45 -11.28
CA SER A 67 -2.91 -3.89 -11.49
C SER A 67 -2.69 -4.14 -12.96
N TYR A 68 -1.56 -4.72 -13.33
CA TYR A 68 -1.20 -5.00 -14.72
C TYR A 68 -0.67 -6.42 -14.91
N THR A 69 -0.55 -6.81 -16.17
CA THR A 69 -0.12 -8.15 -16.59
C THR A 69 1.11 -8.05 -17.48
N THR A 70 2.07 -8.93 -17.24
CA THR A 70 3.32 -9.06 -18.00
C THR A 70 3.52 -10.50 -18.45
N GLU A 71 4.39 -10.72 -19.43
CA GLU A 71 4.92 -12.07 -19.70
C GLU A 71 5.78 -12.54 -18.51
N LEU A 72 5.89 -13.86 -18.33
CA LEU A 72 6.82 -14.40 -17.34
C LEU A 72 8.26 -13.94 -17.65
N ASN A 73 8.95 -13.41 -16.65
CA ASN A 73 10.33 -12.88 -16.75
C ASN A 73 10.48 -11.69 -17.71
N SER A 74 9.42 -10.92 -17.94
CA SER A 74 9.46 -9.66 -18.69
C SER A 74 8.87 -8.53 -17.86
N ASP A 75 9.41 -7.33 -18.03
CA ASP A 75 8.85 -6.10 -17.46
C ASP A 75 7.89 -5.39 -18.45
N GLU A 76 7.66 -5.98 -19.63
CA GLU A 76 6.76 -5.43 -20.64
C GLU A 76 5.30 -5.61 -20.23
N ILE A 77 4.60 -4.48 -20.05
CA ILE A 77 3.19 -4.43 -19.73
C ILE A 77 2.36 -4.80 -20.96
N LEU A 78 1.62 -5.91 -20.86
CA LEU A 78 0.68 -6.36 -21.90
C LEU A 78 -0.67 -5.63 -21.82
N GLY A 79 -1.06 -5.22 -20.61
CA GLY A 79 -2.29 -4.51 -20.34
C GLY A 79 -2.62 -4.48 -18.85
N TYR A 80 -3.82 -4.02 -18.53
CA TYR A 80 -4.27 -3.72 -17.18
C TYR A 80 -5.42 -4.63 -16.77
N ARG A 81 -5.49 -4.89 -15.46
CA ARG A 81 -6.57 -5.62 -14.78
C ARG A 81 -7.41 -4.69 -13.92
N GLY A 82 -6.81 -3.58 -13.47
CA GLY A 82 -7.51 -2.54 -12.74
C GLY A 82 -6.61 -1.38 -12.37
N TYR A 83 -7.22 -0.29 -11.94
CA TYR A 83 -6.54 0.82 -11.29
C TYR A 83 -7.52 1.57 -10.40
N PHE A 84 -7.00 2.26 -9.40
CA PHE A 84 -7.84 3.02 -8.47
C PHE A 84 -7.16 4.28 -7.97
N SER A 85 -7.98 5.20 -7.49
CA SER A 85 -7.58 6.38 -6.72
C SER A 85 -8.43 6.49 -5.46
N GLY A 86 -7.87 7.02 -4.39
CA GLY A 86 -8.57 7.11 -3.11
C GLY A 86 -7.77 7.78 -2.01
N SER A 87 -8.25 7.60 -0.79
CA SER A 87 -7.58 8.05 0.43
C SER A 87 -7.20 6.87 1.31
N TYR A 88 -6.21 7.06 2.17
CA TYR A 88 -5.88 6.09 3.19
C TYR A 88 -5.82 6.72 4.58
N SER A 89 -6.00 5.87 5.58
CA SER A 89 -5.79 6.23 6.98
C SER A 89 -5.18 5.06 7.74
N ILE A 90 -4.45 5.34 8.81
CA ILE A 90 -3.94 4.31 9.71
C ILE A 90 -4.74 4.35 11.01
N LYS A 91 -5.33 3.22 11.39
CA LYS A 91 -6.08 3.07 12.63
C LYS A 91 -5.82 1.67 13.20
N GLU A 92 -5.53 1.60 14.50
CA GLU A 92 -5.37 0.33 15.22
C GLU A 92 -4.32 -0.61 14.56
N GLY A 93 -3.23 -0.04 14.02
CA GLY A 93 -2.15 -0.82 13.38
C GLY A 93 -2.48 -1.34 11.97
N LYS A 94 -3.56 -0.84 11.35
CA LYS A 94 -3.99 -1.21 10.01
C LYS A 94 -4.00 0.00 9.08
N VAL A 95 -3.68 -0.23 7.82
CA VAL A 95 -3.98 0.71 6.73
C VAL A 95 -5.39 0.45 6.24
N ILE A 96 -6.22 1.48 6.21
CA ILE A 96 -7.57 1.45 5.64
C ILE A 96 -7.53 2.28 4.37
N VAL A 97 -7.73 1.63 3.22
CA VAL A 97 -7.88 2.28 1.91
C VAL A 97 -9.36 2.47 1.63
N SER A 98 -9.75 3.72 1.33
CA SER A 98 -11.09 4.08 0.85
C SER A 98 -11.02 4.45 -0.61
N TYR A 99 -11.73 3.72 -1.47
CA TYR A 99 -11.71 3.93 -2.90
C TYR A 99 -12.59 5.12 -3.28
N GLY A 100 -12.03 6.07 -4.02
CA GLY A 100 -12.78 7.15 -4.66
C GLY A 100 -13.21 6.75 -6.07
N GLU A 101 -12.28 6.22 -6.85
CA GLU A 101 -12.52 5.63 -8.17
C GLU A 101 -11.88 4.25 -8.24
N LEU A 102 -12.57 3.28 -8.83
CA LEU A 102 -12.08 1.93 -9.02
C LEU A 102 -12.46 1.45 -10.42
N PHE A 103 -11.46 1.13 -11.23
CA PHE A 103 -11.61 0.56 -12.56
C PHE A 103 -11.10 -0.88 -12.55
N HIS A 104 -11.82 -1.78 -13.21
CA HIS A 104 -11.50 -3.21 -13.26
C HIS A 104 -11.92 -3.84 -14.59
N LEU A 105 -11.51 -5.09 -14.79
CA LEU A 105 -12.00 -5.91 -15.91
C LEU A 105 -13.53 -6.04 -15.83
N GLY A 106 -14.23 -5.63 -16.88
CA GLY A 106 -15.68 -5.77 -17.01
C GLY A 106 -16.14 -7.10 -17.60
N ILE A 107 -15.21 -7.98 -17.95
CA ILE A 107 -15.47 -9.27 -18.61
C ILE A 107 -14.71 -10.34 -17.84
N GLU A 108 -15.38 -11.45 -17.55
CA GLU A 108 -14.73 -12.66 -17.05
C GLU A 108 -13.87 -13.30 -18.16
N ASP A 109 -12.98 -14.25 -17.83
CA ASP A 109 -12.17 -14.95 -18.83
C ASP A 109 -11.23 -14.03 -19.65
N VAL A 110 -10.57 -13.09 -18.97
CA VAL A 110 -9.54 -12.26 -19.60
C VAL A 110 -8.41 -11.99 -18.60
N ASN A 111 -7.17 -11.96 -19.10
CA ASN A 111 -5.98 -11.72 -18.28
C ASN A 111 -5.61 -10.24 -18.16
N TYR A 112 -6.02 -9.42 -19.13
CA TYR A 112 -5.74 -7.99 -19.22
C TYR A 112 -6.52 -7.34 -20.36
N LEU A 113 -6.71 -6.03 -20.28
CA LEU A 113 -7.25 -5.18 -21.34
C LEU A 113 -6.42 -3.89 -21.48
N PRO A 114 -6.54 -3.15 -22.59
CA PRO A 114 -6.12 -1.75 -22.63
C PRO A 114 -6.74 -0.96 -21.47
N LYS A 115 -6.04 0.05 -20.96
CA LYS A 115 -6.46 0.76 -19.74
C LYS A 115 -7.79 1.48 -19.93
N GLU A 116 -7.99 2.02 -21.13
CA GLU A 116 -9.21 2.70 -21.58
C GLU A 116 -10.44 1.79 -21.70
N ASP A 117 -10.25 0.47 -21.77
CA ASP A 117 -11.32 -0.53 -21.89
C ASP A 117 -11.77 -1.08 -20.52
N LEU A 118 -11.15 -0.61 -19.42
CA LEU A 118 -11.56 -0.98 -18.07
C LEU A 118 -12.87 -0.30 -17.68
N VAL A 119 -13.67 -0.99 -16.86
CA VAL A 119 -14.99 -0.54 -16.44
C VAL A 119 -14.90 0.08 -15.05
N LEU A 120 -15.54 1.24 -14.88
CA LEU A 120 -15.70 1.91 -13.59
C LEU A 120 -16.71 1.15 -12.73
N SER A 121 -16.32 0.77 -11.52
CA SER A 121 -17.27 0.31 -10.49
C SER A 121 -18.14 1.50 -10.03
N GLU A 122 -19.45 1.28 -9.93
CA GLU A 122 -20.33 2.28 -9.31
C GLU A 122 -19.95 2.53 -7.84
N PRO A 123 -20.04 3.79 -7.36
CA PRO A 123 -19.62 4.14 -6.01
C PRO A 123 -20.49 3.45 -4.98
N THR A 124 -19.89 2.51 -4.27
CA THR A 124 -20.30 2.13 -2.92
C THR A 124 -19.08 2.32 -2.01
N ASP A 125 -19.29 2.47 -0.71
CA ASP A 125 -18.26 2.71 0.31
C ASP A 125 -17.28 1.52 0.45
N PHE A 126 -16.61 1.16 -0.63
CA PHE A 126 -15.64 0.09 -0.68
C PHE A 126 -14.41 0.55 0.08
N THR A 127 -14.01 -0.30 1.02
CA THR A 127 -12.76 -0.16 1.73
C THR A 127 -11.99 -1.47 1.66
N SER A 128 -10.68 -1.36 1.79
CA SER A 128 -9.80 -2.51 2.02
C SER A 128 -8.92 -2.24 3.22
N GLU A 129 -8.72 -3.27 4.03
CA GLU A 129 -7.89 -3.23 5.21
C GLU A 129 -6.61 -4.03 4.97
N TYR A 130 -5.48 -3.48 5.41
CA TYR A 130 -4.18 -4.14 5.36
C TYR A 130 -3.53 -4.07 6.74
N GLY A 131 -3.01 -5.22 7.20
CA GLY A 131 -2.16 -5.29 8.38
C GLY A 131 -0.78 -4.73 8.04
N ILE A 132 -0.20 -3.95 8.95
CA ILE A 132 1.17 -3.45 8.83
C ILE A 132 2.11 -4.44 9.50
N GLU A 133 3.07 -4.97 8.74
CA GLU A 133 4.09 -5.90 9.23
C GLU A 133 5.51 -5.32 9.03
N GLU A 134 6.48 -5.96 9.68
CA GLU A 134 7.92 -5.73 9.50
C GLU A 134 8.36 -4.25 9.51
N ASP A 135 7.82 -3.44 10.42
CA ASP A 135 8.17 -2.01 10.52
C ASP A 135 7.85 -1.21 9.23
N TYR A 136 6.63 -1.40 8.70
CA TYR A 136 6.11 -0.72 7.51
C TYR A 136 6.82 -1.11 6.20
N SER A 137 7.54 -2.23 6.16
CA SER A 137 8.06 -2.80 4.91
C SER A 137 7.06 -3.74 4.23
N GLU A 138 6.02 -4.21 4.92
CA GLU A 138 5.07 -5.17 4.38
C GLU A 138 3.61 -4.82 4.76
N LEU A 139 2.71 -5.03 3.81
CA LEU A 139 1.26 -4.91 3.98
C LEU A 139 0.57 -6.23 3.64
N VAL A 140 -0.14 -6.79 4.61
CA VAL A 140 -0.88 -8.05 4.43
C VAL A 140 -2.36 -7.77 4.29
N THR A 141 -2.98 -8.28 3.22
CA THR A 141 -4.41 -8.10 2.98
C THR A 141 -5.22 -8.75 4.10
N ILE A 142 -6.09 -7.99 4.75
CA ILE A 142 -7.02 -8.50 5.75
C ILE A 142 -8.33 -8.85 5.04
N CYS A 143 -8.59 -10.15 4.91
CA CYS A 143 -9.85 -10.63 4.38
C CYS A 143 -10.97 -10.48 5.43
N SER A 144 -12.08 -9.84 5.05
CA SER A 144 -13.30 -9.85 5.86
C SER A 144 -13.82 -11.28 6.01
N ILE A 145 -14.36 -11.61 7.19
CA ILE A 145 -14.92 -12.94 7.49
C ILE A 145 -16.10 -13.35 6.58
N TYR A 146 -16.67 -12.39 5.86
CA TYR A 146 -17.77 -12.62 4.91
C TYR A 146 -17.32 -12.61 3.44
N SER A 147 -16.03 -12.40 3.18
CA SER A 147 -15.47 -12.37 1.82
C SER A 147 -14.79 -13.68 1.48
N ILE A 148 -14.97 -14.14 0.23
CA ILE A 148 -14.19 -15.26 -0.32
C ILE A 148 -12.88 -14.66 -0.86
N CYS A 149 -11.82 -14.69 -0.06
CA CYS A 149 -10.49 -14.30 -0.53
C CYS A 149 -9.69 -15.54 -0.93
N ASN A 150 -9.12 -15.53 -2.14
CA ASN A 150 -8.18 -16.56 -2.58
C ASN A 150 -6.79 -16.28 -1.99
N GLY A 151 -6.62 -16.57 -0.70
CA GLY A 151 -5.36 -16.39 0.03
C GLY A 151 -5.13 -14.98 0.56
N THR A 152 -4.06 -14.83 1.34
CA THR A 152 -3.54 -13.54 1.83
C THR A 152 -2.49 -13.03 0.85
N SER A 153 -2.81 -11.98 0.10
CA SER A 153 -1.81 -11.27 -0.69
C SER A 153 -0.99 -10.36 0.23
N SER A 154 0.33 -10.49 0.15
CA SER A 154 1.30 -9.61 0.79
C SER A 154 1.85 -8.62 -0.25
N TYR A 155 1.95 -7.36 0.14
CA TYR A 155 2.61 -6.32 -0.62
C TYR A 155 3.88 -5.88 0.10
N VAL A 156 5.00 -5.94 -0.60
CA VAL A 156 6.31 -5.56 -0.07
C VAL A 156 6.66 -4.17 -0.57
N ARG A 157 7.19 -3.32 0.31
CA ARG A 157 7.66 -1.98 -0.04
C ARG A 157 8.83 -2.08 -1.02
N VAL A 158 8.80 -1.27 -2.06
CA VAL A 158 9.87 -1.14 -3.05
C VAL A 158 10.44 0.29 -3.00
N GLU A 159 11.76 0.40 -3.10
CA GLU A 159 12.51 1.67 -3.05
C GLU A 159 12.40 2.48 -4.36
#